data_AF-A0A962QR11-F1
#
_entry.id   AF-A0A962QR11-F1
#
_cell.length_a   1.000
_cell.length_b   1.000
_cell.length_c   1.000
_cell.angle_alpha   90.00
_cell.angle_beta   90.00
_cell.angle_gamma   90.00
#
_symmetry.space_group_name_H-M   'P 1'
#
loop_
_entity.id
_entity.type
_entity.pdbx_description
1 polymer ?
#
loop_
_entity_poly.entity_id
_entity_poly.type
_entity_poly.pdbx_seq_one_letter_code
_entity_poly.pdbx_strand_id
1 'polypeptide(L)' 'MADEADTGGIATQAGAIPSHVAIIMDGNGRWAEARGQARHAGHRAGVNSVRSTIEECIRHGVKVLTLFAFSSE' A
#
# COMPACT_ATOMS: atom_id res chain seq x y z
N MET A 1 18.20 29.07 -7.76
CA MET A 1 17.14 28.44 -8.58
C MET A 1 17.60 27.02 -8.90
N ALA A 2 17.41 26.13 -7.95
CA ALA A 2 17.45 24.69 -8.12
C ALA A 2 16.46 24.16 -7.07
N ASP A 3 15.45 23.48 -7.58
CA ASP A 3 14.28 22.97 -6.90
C ASP A 3 14.71 21.82 -5.97
N GLU A 4 14.81 22.08 -4.67
CA GLU A 4 14.91 20.99 -3.69
C GLU A 4 13.52 20.37 -3.61
N ALA A 5 13.37 19.24 -4.30
CA ALA A 5 12.20 18.37 -4.19
C ALA A 5 11.88 18.16 -2.71
N ASP A 6 10.75 18.74 -2.29
CA ASP A 6 10.07 18.49 -1.02
C ASP A 6 9.78 16.99 -0.95
N THR A 7 10.76 16.22 -0.48
CA THR A 7 10.53 14.87 -0.01
C THR A 7 9.80 15.06 1.30
N GLY A 8 8.49 15.29 1.20
CA GLY A 8 7.56 15.43 2.30
C GLY A 8 7.63 14.20 3.19
N GLY A 9 8.62 14.21 4.08
CA GLY A 9 8.79 13.20 5.11
C GLY A 9 7.52 13.25 5.93
N ILE A 10 6.75 12.17 5.89
CA ILE A 10 5.58 12.00 6.75
C ILE A 10 6.13 12.00 8.17
N ALA A 11 6.10 13.17 8.81
CA ALA A 11 6.50 13.33 10.19
C ALA A 11 5.62 12.38 11.00
N THR A 12 6.18 11.23 11.38
CA THR A 12 5.52 10.33 12.32
C THR A 12 5.66 11.01 13.66
N GLN A 13 4.73 11.92 13.96
CA GLN A 13 4.48 12.38 15.32
C GLN A 13 4.35 11.12 16.17
N ALA A 14 5.35 10.87 17.02
CA ALA A 14 5.37 9.70 17.87
C ALA A 14 4.12 9.74 18.78
N GLY A 15 3.12 8.92 18.47
CA GLY A 15 2.02 8.62 19.38
C GLY A 15 0.60 8.60 18.82
N ALA A 16 0.33 9.09 17.60
CA ALA A 16 -1.04 9.12 17.08
C ALA A 16 -1.25 8.08 15.97
N ILE A 17 -2.24 7.18 16.18
CA ILE A 17 -2.73 6.32 15.11
C ILE A 17 -3.45 7.18 14.07
N PRO A 18 -3.11 7.07 12.77
CA PRO A 18 -3.79 7.82 11.73
C PRO A 18 -5.26 7.39 11.63
N SER A 19 -6.17 8.36 11.53
CA SER A 19 -7.59 8.07 11.32
C SER A 19 -7.88 7.57 9.90
N HIS A 20 -7.04 7.93 8.93
CA HIS A 20 -7.18 7.53 7.52
C HIS A 20 -5.82 7.17 6.92
N VAL A 21 -5.73 6.00 6.31
CA VAL A 21 -4.57 5.53 5.55
C VAL A 21 -4.99 5.30 4.10
N ALA A 22 -4.21 5.80 3.14
CA ALA A 22 -4.37 5.52 1.72
C ALA A 22 -3.13 4.78 1.20
N ILE A 23 -3.33 3.69 0.44
CA ILE A 23 -2.25 2.83 -0.06
C ILE A 23 -2.42 2.64 -1.56
N ILE A 24 -1.33 2.86 -2.30
CA ILE A 24 -1.19 2.44 -3.69
C ILE A 24 -0.63 1.02 -3.71
N MET A 25 -1.42 0.06 -4.20
CA MET A 25 -1.02 -1.35 -4.19
C MET A 25 -0.18 -1.69 -5.43
N ASP A 26 1.07 -1.24 -5.44
CA ASP A 26 2.03 -1.57 -6.49
C ASP A 26 2.81 -2.87 -6.20
N GLY A 27 3.43 -3.45 -7.22
CA GLY A 27 4.43 -4.50 -7.08
C GLY A 27 3.94 -5.93 -7.30
N ASN A 28 2.62 -6.15 -7.42
CA ASN A 28 2.06 -7.48 -7.68
C ASN A 28 2.63 -8.13 -8.95
N GLY A 29 2.79 -7.36 -10.03
CA GLY A 29 3.41 -7.84 -11.28
C GLY A 29 4.88 -8.23 -11.10
N ARG A 30 5.69 -7.32 -10.51
CA ARG A 30 7.12 -7.58 -10.21
C ARG A 30 7.30 -8.78 -9.29
N TRP A 31 6.41 -8.97 -8.32
CA TRP A 31 6.42 -10.12 -7.42
C TRP A 31 6.22 -11.45 -8.18
N ALA A 32 5.33 -11.46 -9.18
CA ALA A 32 5.07 -12.64 -10.01
C ALA A 32 6.26 -12.91 -10.96
N GLU A 33 6.80 -11.87 -11.60
CA GLU A 33 7.96 -11.95 -12.50
C GLU A 33 9.20 -12.50 -11.77
N ALA A 34 9.49 -12.00 -10.56
CA ALA A 34 10.60 -12.48 -9.74
C ALA A 34 10.47 -13.97 -9.34
N ARG A 35 9.29 -14.56 -9.52
CA ARG A 35 8.98 -15.98 -9.24
C ARG A 35 8.75 -16.80 -10.50
N GLY A 36 8.96 -16.23 -11.69
CA GLY A 36 8.67 -16.90 -12.97
C GLY A 36 7.19 -17.22 -13.16
N GLN A 37 6.29 -16.47 -12.51
CA GLN A 37 4.84 -16.70 -12.55
C GLN A 37 4.14 -15.68 -13.46
N ALA A 38 2.98 -16.08 -14.00
CA ALA A 38 2.14 -15.16 -14.76
C ALA A 38 1.60 -14.03 -13.86
N ARG A 39 1.40 -12.83 -14.43
CA ARG A 39 0.98 -11.61 -13.71
C ARG A 39 -0.27 -11.78 -12.84
N HIS A 40 -1.23 -12.58 -13.29
CA HIS A 40 -2.46 -12.87 -12.56
C HIS A 40 -2.19 -13.60 -11.21
N ALA A 41 -1.08 -14.34 -11.09
CA ALA A 41 -0.65 -14.94 -9.83
C ALA A 41 -0.25 -13.88 -8.80
N GLY A 42 0.39 -12.79 -9.27
CA GLY A 42 0.66 -11.61 -8.47
C GLY A 42 -0.61 -10.93 -7.96
N HIS A 43 -1.65 -10.81 -8.79
CA HIS A 43 -2.94 -10.28 -8.33
C HIS A 43 -3.57 -11.14 -7.24
N ARG A 44 -3.50 -12.48 -7.37
CA ARG A 44 -3.96 -13.40 -6.31
C ARG A 44 -3.16 -13.24 -5.02
N ALA A 45 -1.83 -13.08 -5.11
CA ALA A 45 -0.99 -12.81 -3.94
C ALA A 45 -1.35 -11.48 -3.28
N GLY A 46 -1.68 -10.45 -4.07
CA GLY A 46 -2.14 -9.15 -3.58
C GLY A 46 -3.38 -9.22 -2.69
N VAL A 47 -4.28 -10.19 -2.90
CA VAL A 47 -5.46 -10.40 -2.03
C VAL A 47 -5.04 -10.74 -0.59
N ASN A 48 -3.97 -11.50 -0.39
CA ASN A 48 -3.47 -11.82 0.94
C ASN A 48 -2.87 -10.59 1.61
N SER A 49 -2.15 -9.74 0.86
CA SER A 49 -1.64 -8.47 1.35
C SER A 49 -2.76 -7.54 1.80
N VAL A 50 -3.82 -7.39 0.97
CA VAL A 50 -5.02 -6.61 1.31
C VAL A 50 -5.64 -7.09 2.61
N ARG A 51 -5.84 -8.40 2.76
CA ARG A 51 -6.41 -8.99 3.97
C ARG A 51 -5.59 -8.64 5.20
N SER A 52 -4.28 -8.87 5.15
CA SER A 52 -3.37 -8.57 6.25
C SER A 52 -3.43 -7.08 6.63
N THR A 53 -3.39 -6.19 5.64
CA THR A 53 -3.49 -4.73 5.87
C THR A 53 -4.80 -4.32 6.53
N ILE A 54 -5.94 -4.88 6.09
CA ILE A 54 -7.24 -4.62 6.72
C ILE A 54 -7.23 -5.06 8.18
N GLU A 55 -6.75 -6.28 8.44
CA GLU A 55 -6.66 -6.82 9.80
C GLU A 55 -5.79 -5.96 10.72
N GLU A 56 -4.66 -5.44 10.23
CA GLU A 56 -3.82 -4.52 10.98
C GLU A 56 -4.48 -3.15 11.20
N CYS A 57 -5.15 -2.60 10.19
CA CYS A 57 -5.89 -1.34 10.35
C CYS A 57 -6.95 -1.46 11.47
N ILE A 58 -7.65 -2.60 11.52
CA ILE A 58 -8.61 -2.89 12.58
C ILE A 58 -7.91 -3.01 13.94
N ARG A 59 -6.83 -3.80 14.03
CA ARG A 59 -6.06 -3.98 15.28
C ARG A 59 -5.55 -2.66 15.85
N HIS A 60 -5.11 -1.76 14.99
CA HIS A 60 -4.53 -0.48 15.39
C HIS A 60 -5.56 0.64 15.54
N GLY A 61 -6.81 0.47 15.11
CA GLY A 61 -7.86 1.49 15.24
C GLY A 61 -7.85 2.55 14.14
N VAL A 62 -7.30 2.22 12.96
CA VAL A 62 -7.42 3.05 11.76
C VAL A 62 -8.87 3.03 11.29
N LYS A 63 -9.50 4.20 11.19
CA LYS A 63 -10.94 4.31 10.90
C LYS A 63 -11.28 4.18 9.42
N VAL A 64 -10.37 4.63 8.55
CA VAL A 64 -10.56 4.63 7.10
C VAL A 64 -9.33 4.07 6.42
N LEU A 65 -9.53 3.11 5.54
CA LEU A 65 -8.49 2.56 4.66
C LEU A 65 -8.94 2.74 3.21
N THR A 66 -8.14 3.44 2.40
CA THR A 66 -8.34 3.55 0.95
C THR A 66 -7.25 2.76 0.24
N LEU A 67 -7.66 1.85 -0.65
CA LEU A 67 -6.73 1.04 -1.43
C LEU A 67 -6.90 1.35 -2.91
N PHE A 68 -5.82 1.73 -3.59
CA PHE A 68 -5.80 1.81 -5.04
C PHE A 68 -5.38 0.45 -5.60
N ALA A 69 -6.37 -0.35 -5.99
CA ALA A 69 -6.20 -1.76 -6.37
C ALA A 69 -6.12 -2.01 -7.88
N PHE A 70 -6.71 -1.11 -8.68
CA PHE A 70 -6.77 -1.21 -10.14
C PHE A 70 -6.70 0.21 -10.73
N SER A 71 -5.81 0.42 -11.69
CA SER A 71 -5.82 1.58 -12.59
C SER A 71 -6.51 1.19 -13.90
N SER A 72 -7.01 2.18 -14.63
CA SER A 72 -7.71 2.03 -15.92
C SER A 72 -6.76 1.87 -17.12
N GLU A 73 -5.55 1.33 -16.93
CA GLU A 73 -4.56 1.13 -18.00
C GLU A 73 -4.74 -0.21 -18.72
#